data_AF-A0A2U2BQT3-F1
#
_entry.id   AF-A0A2U2BQT3-F1
#
_cell.length_a   1.000
_cell.length_b   1.000
_cell.length_c   1.000
_cell.angle_alpha   90.00
_cell.angle_beta   90.00
_cell.angle_gamma   90.00
#
_symmetry.space_group_name_H-M   'P 1'
#
loop_
_entity.id
_entity.type
_entity.pdbx_description
1 polymer ?
#
loop_
_entity_poly.entity_id
_entity_poly.type
_entity_poly.pdbx_seq_one_letter_code
_entity_poly.pdbx_strand_id
1 'polypeptide(L)'
;MAVPVLCYLDDSYVEGGKVTALAGYYAPNDNWAAYEREAAEIYRDFGIETLHTNRFHNCRDDFEGWSFEYRDAFLTQLFGAAKDNNIAGVSFCITGNVVRDFKRASKKTAQFSALGMLFGMLTTTVCDNIGLLELSGPRNVSFFIESGNKNNRNISNIYKSLRNEGKMQLVDELEFIQKHECLAIQLADFWAYYSRRYASKAIQTGLSENFEPGSVIDKMCAAAFASCPHIIKIFTGPVTCPIDNPNLLSIGDPKSYYFGPSCR
;
A
#
# COMPACT_ATOMS: atom_id res chain seq x y z
N MET A 1 7.50 -12.49 -24.08
CA MET A 1 6.19 -12.60 -23.39
C MET A 1 6.09 -11.43 -22.43
N ALA A 2 4.88 -10.90 -22.17
CA ALA A 2 4.73 -9.85 -21.16
C ALA A 2 5.11 -10.41 -19.78
N VAL A 3 5.80 -9.62 -18.95
CA VAL A 3 6.11 -10.00 -17.58
C VAL A 3 4.95 -9.50 -16.71
N PRO A 4 4.11 -10.39 -16.14
CA PRO A 4 3.00 -9.96 -15.30
C PRO A 4 3.55 -9.39 -14.00
N VAL A 5 3.10 -8.18 -13.65
CA VAL A 5 3.36 -7.55 -12.36
C VAL A 5 2.13 -7.74 -11.49
N LEU A 6 2.32 -8.30 -10.31
CA LEU A 6 1.25 -8.47 -9.33
C LEU A 6 1.37 -7.39 -8.27
N CYS A 7 0.25 -6.78 -7.92
CA CYS A 7 0.16 -5.76 -6.87
C CYS A 7 -0.83 -6.21 -5.79
N TYR A 8 -0.31 -6.56 -4.62
CA TYR A 8 -1.10 -6.91 -3.44
C TYR A 8 -1.37 -5.66 -2.63
N LEU A 9 -2.63 -5.42 -2.26
CA LEU A 9 -3.06 -4.23 -1.54
C LEU A 9 -3.98 -4.60 -0.38
N ASP A 10 -3.84 -3.86 0.72
CA ASP A 10 -4.81 -3.85 1.80
C ASP A 10 -5.16 -2.41 2.16
N ASP A 11 -6.30 -2.25 2.84
CA ASP A 11 -6.74 -0.99 3.36
C ASP A 11 -6.62 -0.89 4.86
N SER A 12 -6.31 0.32 5.33
CA SER A 12 -6.39 0.63 6.75
C SER A 12 -7.33 1.81 6.95
N TYR A 13 -8.37 1.55 7.72
CA TYR A 13 -9.37 2.52 8.13
C TYR A 13 -9.74 2.31 9.60
N VAL A 14 -10.03 3.41 10.29
CA VAL A 14 -10.63 3.40 11.62
C VAL A 14 -11.90 4.21 11.54
N GLU A 15 -13.00 3.69 12.08
CA GLU A 15 -14.26 4.42 12.13
C GLU A 15 -14.10 5.74 12.90
N GLY A 16 -14.55 6.85 12.30
CA GLY A 16 -14.29 8.20 12.83
C GLY A 16 -12.83 8.67 12.71
N GLY A 17 -11.93 7.84 12.17
CA GLY A 17 -10.54 8.15 11.91
C GLY A 17 -10.39 9.26 10.87
N LYS A 18 -9.35 10.09 11.06
CA LYS A 18 -9.07 11.23 10.17
C LYS A 18 -8.42 10.81 8.85
N VAL A 19 -7.81 9.61 8.79
CA VAL A 19 -6.99 9.12 7.68
C VAL A 19 -7.45 7.74 7.25
N THR A 20 -7.63 7.56 5.94
CA THR A 20 -7.80 6.26 5.27
C THR A 20 -6.53 5.99 4.47
N ALA A 21 -6.05 4.75 4.49
CA ALA A 21 -4.92 4.31 3.68
C ALA A 21 -5.31 3.14 2.78
N LEU A 22 -4.67 3.08 1.61
CA LEU A 22 -4.61 1.91 0.74
C LEU A 22 -3.13 1.75 0.41
N ALA A 23 -2.58 0.59 0.72
CA ALA A 23 -1.16 0.36 0.57
C ALA A 23 -0.88 -1.11 0.28
N GLY A 24 0.32 -1.36 -0.21
CA GLY A 24 0.84 -2.70 -0.35
C GLY A 24 2.08 -2.69 -1.20
N TYR A 25 2.24 -3.72 -2.01
CA TYR A 25 3.49 -3.98 -2.72
C TYR A 25 3.23 -4.46 -4.13
N TYR A 26 4.21 -4.28 -5.01
CA TYR A 26 4.17 -4.77 -6.38
C TYR A 26 5.54 -5.28 -6.82
N ALA A 27 5.51 -6.36 -7.60
CA ALA A 27 6.69 -7.02 -8.15
C ALA A 27 6.28 -7.95 -9.31
N PRO A 28 7.22 -8.43 -10.13
CA PRO A 28 6.97 -9.52 -11.08
C PRO A 28 6.45 -10.77 -10.37
N ASN A 29 5.65 -11.58 -11.07
CA ASN A 29 5.15 -12.84 -10.53
C ASN A 29 6.25 -13.77 -9.98
N ASP A 30 7.38 -13.89 -10.69
CA ASP A 30 8.46 -14.80 -10.29
C ASP A 30 9.13 -14.34 -8.98
N ASN A 31 9.22 -13.02 -8.79
CA ASN A 31 9.72 -12.41 -7.55
C ASN A 31 8.78 -12.68 -6.38
N TRP A 32 7.46 -12.59 -6.60
CA TRP A 32 6.47 -12.97 -5.59
C TRP A 32 6.56 -14.45 -5.24
N ALA A 33 6.73 -15.33 -6.22
CA ALA A 33 6.85 -16.76 -5.98
C ALA A 33 8.12 -17.13 -5.17
N ALA A 34 9.20 -16.38 -5.33
CA ALA A 34 10.41 -16.53 -4.52
C ALA A 34 10.20 -15.98 -3.10
N TYR A 35 9.63 -14.78 -2.97
CA TYR A 35 9.27 -14.19 -1.68
C TYR A 35 8.35 -15.09 -0.84
N GLU A 36 7.27 -15.61 -1.42
CA GLU A 36 6.32 -16.49 -0.71
C GLU A 36 7.01 -17.71 -0.11
N ARG A 37 8.01 -18.26 -0.81
CA ARG A 37 8.77 -19.42 -0.36
C ARG A 37 9.65 -19.09 0.84
N GLU A 38 10.40 -18.00 0.75
CA GLU A 38 11.26 -17.52 1.84
C GLU A 38 10.44 -17.07 3.06
N ALA A 39 9.37 -16.30 2.82
CA ALA A 39 8.47 -15.83 3.86
C ALA A 39 7.80 -17.00 4.60
N ALA A 40 7.43 -18.08 3.91
CA ALA A 40 6.86 -19.26 4.55
C ALA A 40 7.86 -19.95 5.50
N GLU A 41 9.15 -19.98 5.15
CA GLU A 41 10.20 -20.48 6.02
C GLU A 41 10.36 -19.61 7.26
N ILE A 42 10.38 -18.28 7.08
CA ILE A 42 10.44 -17.31 8.19
C ILE A 42 9.23 -17.50 9.11
N TYR A 43 8.01 -17.60 8.58
CA TYR A 43 6.80 -17.79 9.37
C TYR A 43 6.86 -19.06 10.22
N ARG A 44 7.30 -20.17 9.62
CA ARG A 44 7.51 -21.44 10.31
C ARG A 44 8.53 -21.32 11.44
N ASP A 45 9.66 -20.66 11.17
CA ASP A 45 10.76 -20.53 12.13
C ASP A 45 10.36 -19.65 13.34
N PHE A 46 9.47 -18.68 13.13
CA PHE A 46 8.90 -17.85 14.20
C PHE A 46 7.63 -18.43 14.82
N GLY A 47 7.12 -19.57 14.33
CA GLY A 47 5.93 -20.24 14.85
C GLY A 47 4.63 -19.48 14.61
N ILE A 48 4.54 -18.73 13.51
CA ILE A 48 3.33 -17.96 13.15
C ILE A 48 2.64 -18.56 11.92
N GLU A 49 1.32 -18.62 11.95
CA GLU A 49 0.52 -19.09 10.81
C GLU A 49 0.04 -17.92 9.94
N THR A 50 -0.37 -16.81 10.57
CA THR A 50 -0.90 -15.64 9.87
C THR A 50 -0.49 -14.35 10.57
N LEU A 51 0.12 -13.43 9.82
CA LEU A 51 0.43 -12.09 10.29
C LEU A 51 -0.82 -11.21 10.22
N HIS A 52 -1.47 -11.05 11.36
CA HIS A 52 -2.46 -10.01 11.57
C HIS A 52 -1.80 -8.79 12.17
N THR A 53 -1.63 -7.73 11.39
CA THR A 53 -0.78 -6.60 11.81
C THR A 53 -1.26 -5.91 13.08
N ASN A 54 -2.58 -5.81 13.26
CA ASN A 54 -3.12 -5.26 14.49
C ASN A 54 -2.82 -6.13 15.73
N ARG A 55 -2.77 -7.46 15.59
CA ARG A 55 -2.41 -8.37 16.69
C ARG A 55 -0.91 -8.30 16.97
N PHE A 56 -0.10 -8.29 15.92
CA PHE A 56 1.35 -8.10 16.00
C PHE A 56 1.74 -6.79 16.71
N HIS A 57 1.10 -5.68 16.34
CA HIS A 57 1.35 -4.37 16.95
C HIS A 57 1.06 -4.36 18.46
N ASN A 58 0.01 -5.09 18.87
CA ASN A 58 -0.46 -5.12 20.25
C ASN A 58 0.06 -6.33 21.06
N CYS A 59 0.98 -7.14 20.51
CA CYS A 59 1.48 -8.39 21.13
C CYS A 59 0.36 -9.32 21.61
N ARG A 60 -0.62 -9.63 20.75
CA ARG A 60 -1.75 -10.52 21.07
C ARG A 60 -1.65 -11.85 20.33
N ASP A 61 -2.32 -12.87 20.86
CA ASP A 61 -2.42 -14.20 20.28
C ASP A 61 -1.03 -14.81 20.04
N ASP A 62 -0.68 -15.19 18.81
CA ASP A 62 0.61 -15.78 18.44
C ASP A 62 1.82 -14.90 18.80
N PHE A 63 1.59 -13.61 19.06
CA PHE A 63 2.61 -12.63 19.43
C PHE A 63 2.67 -12.32 20.93
N GLU A 64 1.91 -13.04 21.76
CA GLU A 64 1.92 -12.85 23.22
C GLU A 64 3.28 -13.26 23.80
N GLY A 65 3.83 -12.42 24.68
CA GLY A 65 5.15 -12.64 25.29
C GLY A 65 6.35 -12.38 24.38
N TRP A 66 6.16 -12.04 23.10
CA TRP A 66 7.27 -11.68 22.22
C TRP A 66 7.96 -10.42 22.73
N SER A 67 9.28 -10.49 22.87
CA SER A 67 10.10 -9.32 23.17
C SER A 67 10.10 -8.34 21.99
N PHE A 68 10.59 -7.12 22.21
CA PHE A 68 10.76 -6.18 21.12
C PHE A 68 11.77 -6.70 20.09
N GLU A 69 12.87 -7.28 20.56
CA GLU A 69 13.96 -7.83 19.76
C GLU A 69 13.50 -9.02 18.92
N TYR A 70 12.62 -9.87 19.45
CA TYR A 70 12.08 -11.00 18.69
C TYR A 70 11.15 -10.54 17.56
N ARG A 71 10.30 -9.53 17.80
CA ARG A 71 9.50 -8.88 16.75
C ARG A 71 10.36 -8.19 15.70
N ASP A 72 11.40 -7.50 16.14
CA ASP A 72 12.33 -6.81 15.25
C ASP A 72 13.10 -7.79 14.36
N ALA A 73 13.55 -8.92 14.92
CA ALA A 73 14.18 -10.00 14.18
C ALA A 73 13.24 -10.63 13.13
N PHE A 74 11.98 -10.87 13.50
CA PHE A 74 10.95 -11.36 12.55
C PHE A 74 10.80 -10.42 11.36
N LEU A 75 10.59 -9.13 11.63
CA LEU A 75 10.40 -8.14 10.57
C LEU A 75 11.67 -7.91 9.75
N THR A 76 12.83 -7.93 10.38
CA THR A 76 14.12 -7.82 9.68
C THR A 76 14.26 -8.93 8.65
N GLN A 77 13.92 -10.17 9.00
CA GLN A 77 13.95 -11.29 8.06
C GLN A 77 12.85 -11.17 6.99
N LEU A 78 11.62 -10.85 7.38
CA LEU A 78 10.49 -10.74 6.45
C LEU A 78 10.73 -9.65 5.38
N PHE A 79 11.21 -8.48 5.80
CA PHE A 79 11.55 -7.39 4.89
C PHE A 79 12.87 -7.62 4.15
N GLY A 80 13.80 -8.38 4.72
CA GLY A 80 14.96 -8.91 4.02
C GLY A 80 14.55 -9.75 2.81
N ALA A 81 13.65 -10.70 2.99
CA ALA A 81 13.10 -11.51 1.91
C ALA A 81 12.40 -10.65 0.84
N ALA A 82 11.64 -9.63 1.25
CA ALA A 82 10.99 -8.72 0.29
C ALA A 82 12.02 -7.92 -0.53
N LYS A 83 13.08 -7.44 0.13
CA LYS A 83 14.18 -6.72 -0.51
C LYS A 83 14.94 -7.59 -1.50
N ASP A 84 15.33 -8.78 -1.08
CA ASP A 84 16.14 -9.70 -1.89
C ASP A 84 15.37 -10.16 -3.14
N ASN A 85 14.04 -10.13 -3.07
CA ASN A 85 13.13 -10.38 -4.17
C ASN A 85 12.65 -9.12 -4.90
N ASN A 86 13.33 -7.97 -4.76
CA ASN A 86 13.04 -6.74 -5.52
C ASN A 86 11.56 -6.28 -5.45
N ILE A 87 10.92 -6.48 -4.29
CA ILE A 87 9.55 -6.05 -4.06
C ILE A 87 9.52 -4.57 -3.71
N ALA A 88 8.66 -3.79 -4.39
CA ALA A 88 8.52 -2.36 -4.19
C ALA A 88 7.22 -2.02 -3.46
N GLY A 89 7.28 -1.10 -2.49
CA GLY A 89 6.12 -0.70 -1.70
C GLY A 89 5.43 0.55 -2.23
N VAL A 90 4.11 0.63 -2.04
CA VAL A 90 3.29 1.77 -2.42
C VAL A 90 2.26 2.05 -1.33
N SER A 91 2.08 3.32 -0.97
CA SER A 91 1.06 3.72 0.01
C SER A 91 0.45 5.08 -0.31
N PHE A 92 -0.88 5.12 -0.30
CA PHE A 92 -1.65 6.33 -0.48
C PHE A 92 -2.54 6.54 0.74
N CYS A 93 -2.42 7.71 1.37
CA CYS A 93 -3.18 8.07 2.57
C CYS A 93 -3.97 9.36 2.31
N ILE A 94 -5.28 9.35 2.57
CA ILE A 94 -6.15 10.52 2.35
C ILE A 94 -6.89 10.89 3.64
N THR A 95 -7.05 12.20 3.88
CA THR A 95 -7.84 12.67 5.02
C THR A 95 -9.33 12.80 4.69
N GLY A 96 -10.19 12.71 5.72
CA GLY A 96 -11.63 12.89 5.57
C GLY A 96 -12.05 14.27 5.03
N ASN A 97 -11.26 15.32 5.26
CA ASN A 97 -11.52 16.65 4.71
C ASN A 97 -11.31 16.67 3.19
N VAL A 98 -10.22 16.06 2.72
CA VAL A 98 -9.94 15.96 1.28
C VAL A 98 -11.02 15.17 0.56
N VAL A 99 -11.49 14.05 1.13
CA VAL A 99 -12.61 13.28 0.56
C VAL A 99 -13.87 14.14 0.48
N ARG A 100 -14.16 14.95 1.51
CA ARG A 100 -15.33 15.83 1.54
C ARG A 100 -15.26 16.92 0.48
N ASP A 101 -14.11 17.57 0.34
CA ASP A 101 -13.90 18.63 -0.65
C ASP A 101 -13.98 18.08 -2.07
N PHE A 102 -13.39 16.91 -2.31
CA PHE A 102 -13.47 16.21 -3.59
C PHE A 102 -14.91 15.83 -3.97
N LYS A 103 -15.71 15.36 -3.01
CA LYS A 103 -17.13 15.07 -3.22
C LYS A 103 -17.97 16.31 -3.52
N ARG A 104 -17.56 17.48 -3.03
CA ARG A 104 -18.23 18.77 -3.31
C ARG A 104 -17.89 19.32 -4.70
N ALA A 105 -16.77 18.91 -5.28
CA ALA A 105 -16.30 19.42 -6.57
C ALA A 105 -17.19 19.02 -7.76
N SER A 106 -17.79 17.82 -7.76
CA SER A 106 -18.68 17.39 -8.86
C SER A 106 -19.68 16.31 -8.43
N LYS A 107 -20.78 16.18 -9.19
CA LYS A 107 -21.76 15.07 -9.00
C LYS A 107 -21.14 13.69 -9.30
N LYS A 108 -20.21 13.60 -10.26
CA LYS A 108 -19.52 12.36 -10.61
C LYS A 108 -18.62 11.92 -9.45
N THR A 109 -17.91 12.86 -8.83
CA THR A 109 -17.00 12.58 -7.71
C THR A 109 -17.69 12.28 -6.40
N ALA A 110 -18.92 12.77 -6.21
CA ALA A 110 -19.74 12.47 -5.03
C ALA A 110 -19.95 10.96 -4.78
N GLN A 111 -19.87 10.14 -5.84
CA GLN A 111 -20.09 8.70 -5.79
C GLN A 111 -18.88 7.90 -5.29
N PHE A 112 -17.67 8.48 -5.27
CA PHE A 112 -16.47 7.75 -4.86
C PHE A 112 -16.34 7.67 -3.34
N SER A 113 -15.98 6.49 -2.83
CA SER A 113 -15.50 6.33 -1.46
C SER A 113 -14.04 6.79 -1.34
N ALA A 114 -13.55 6.98 -0.11
CA ALA A 114 -12.14 7.29 0.12
C ALA A 114 -11.22 6.22 -0.50
N LEU A 115 -11.53 4.94 -0.26
CA LEU A 115 -10.79 3.81 -0.84
C LEU A 115 -10.86 3.78 -2.36
N GLY A 116 -12.00 4.15 -2.90
CA GLY A 116 -12.16 4.26 -4.34
C GLY A 116 -11.26 5.32 -4.97
N MET A 117 -11.17 6.49 -4.35
CA MET A 117 -10.25 7.55 -4.79
C MET A 117 -8.79 7.09 -4.67
N LEU A 118 -8.43 6.47 -3.54
CA LEU A 118 -7.08 5.95 -3.32
C LEU A 118 -6.70 4.91 -4.37
N PHE A 119 -7.60 3.96 -4.68
CA PHE A 119 -7.35 2.94 -5.69
C PHE A 119 -7.07 3.54 -7.06
N GLY A 120 -7.86 4.52 -7.50
CA GLY A 120 -7.61 5.22 -8.77
C GLY A 120 -6.25 5.89 -8.82
N MET A 121 -5.89 6.65 -7.78
CA MET A 121 -4.60 7.36 -7.70
C MET A 121 -3.39 6.40 -7.61
N LEU A 122 -3.54 5.33 -6.82
CA LEU A 122 -2.51 4.30 -6.65
C LEU A 122 -2.29 3.56 -7.96
N THR A 123 -3.37 3.15 -8.64
CA THR A 123 -3.27 2.40 -9.90
C THR A 123 -2.50 3.18 -10.96
N THR A 124 -2.81 4.47 -11.14
CA THR A 124 -2.07 5.33 -12.06
C THR A 124 -0.60 5.41 -11.66
N THR A 125 -0.31 5.60 -10.37
CA THR A 125 1.08 5.67 -9.89
C THR A 125 1.84 4.36 -10.12
N VAL A 126 1.24 3.20 -9.85
CA VAL A 126 1.87 1.89 -10.09
C VAL A 126 2.12 1.70 -11.59
N CYS A 127 1.16 2.05 -12.45
CA CYS A 127 1.32 1.95 -13.90
C CYS A 127 2.44 2.86 -14.43
N ASP A 128 2.55 4.09 -13.91
CA ASP A 128 3.59 5.05 -14.32
C ASP A 128 4.98 4.66 -13.78
N ASN A 129 5.03 4.02 -12.61
CA ASN A 129 6.27 3.68 -11.91
C ASN A 129 6.69 2.22 -12.08
N ILE A 130 5.93 1.40 -12.80
CA ILE A 130 6.32 0.03 -13.09
C ILE A 130 7.73 -0.03 -13.69
N GLY A 131 8.10 1.01 -14.46
CA GLY A 131 9.43 1.24 -15.03
C GLY A 131 10.59 1.04 -14.05
N LEU A 132 10.38 1.36 -12.77
CA LEU A 132 11.37 1.24 -11.70
C LEU A 132 11.80 -0.21 -11.41
N LEU A 133 11.02 -1.21 -11.84
CA LEU A 133 11.36 -2.63 -11.65
C LEU A 133 12.36 -3.18 -12.68
N GLU A 134 12.95 -2.34 -13.53
CA GLU A 134 13.95 -2.71 -14.55
C GLU A 134 13.54 -3.86 -15.50
N LEU A 135 12.24 -4.08 -15.68
CA LEU A 135 11.71 -5.23 -16.46
C LEU A 135 11.87 -5.06 -17.97
N SER A 136 12.21 -6.14 -18.68
CA SER A 136 12.20 -6.16 -20.14
C SER A 136 10.80 -6.48 -20.70
N GLY A 137 10.29 -5.65 -21.62
CA GLY A 137 9.08 -5.95 -22.42
C GLY A 137 7.78 -5.26 -21.97
N PRO A 138 6.67 -5.53 -22.67
CA PRO A 138 5.34 -5.00 -22.31
C PRO A 138 4.89 -5.55 -20.96
N ARG A 139 4.12 -4.74 -20.23
CA ARG A 139 3.81 -5.00 -18.82
C ARG A 139 2.33 -4.81 -18.58
N ASN A 140 1.74 -5.78 -17.90
CA ASN A 140 0.40 -5.70 -17.35
C ASN A 140 0.48 -5.81 -15.83
N VAL A 141 -0.47 -5.19 -15.15
CA VAL A 141 -0.62 -5.20 -13.69
C VAL A 141 -1.89 -5.95 -13.33
N SER A 142 -1.78 -6.91 -12.43
CA SER A 142 -2.93 -7.54 -11.76
C SER A 142 -2.98 -7.07 -10.32
N PHE A 143 -4.14 -6.62 -9.86
CA PHE A 143 -4.35 -6.18 -8.49
C PHE A 143 -5.06 -7.25 -7.67
N PHE A 144 -4.52 -7.58 -6.51
CA PHE A 144 -5.10 -8.48 -5.52
C PHE A 144 -5.35 -7.69 -4.25
N ILE A 145 -6.60 -7.61 -3.81
CA ILE A 145 -6.99 -6.80 -2.64
C ILE A 145 -7.57 -7.69 -1.57
N GLU A 146 -7.27 -7.43 -0.30
CA GLU A 146 -7.90 -8.19 0.78
C GLU A 146 -9.43 -8.04 0.73
N SER A 147 -10.11 -9.18 0.79
CA SER A 147 -11.56 -9.28 0.82
C SER A 147 -12.11 -9.07 2.24
N GLY A 148 -13.42 -8.84 2.34
CA GLY A 148 -14.10 -8.67 3.63
C GLY A 148 -14.31 -7.22 4.05
N ASN A 149 -13.74 -6.25 3.34
CA ASN A 149 -14.05 -4.84 3.53
C ASN A 149 -15.38 -4.48 2.87
N LYS A 150 -16.29 -3.84 3.61
CA LYS A 150 -17.59 -3.35 3.08
C LYS A 150 -17.45 -2.44 1.86
N ASN A 151 -16.28 -1.84 1.65
CA ASN A 151 -15.98 -0.97 0.53
C ASN A 151 -15.35 -1.66 -0.68
N ASN A 152 -15.05 -2.97 -0.66
CA ASN A 152 -14.49 -3.68 -1.82
C ASN A 152 -15.35 -3.45 -3.09
N ARG A 153 -16.68 -3.43 -2.94
CA ARG A 153 -17.62 -3.13 -4.05
C ARG A 153 -17.37 -1.78 -4.72
N ASN A 154 -16.98 -0.76 -3.95
CA ASN A 154 -16.67 0.56 -4.51
C ASN A 154 -15.41 0.53 -5.37
N ILE A 155 -14.40 -0.25 -4.96
CA ILE A 155 -13.17 -0.46 -5.75
C ILE A 155 -13.52 -1.14 -7.08
N SER A 156 -14.34 -2.20 -7.06
CA SER A 156 -14.77 -2.88 -8.29
C SER A 156 -15.52 -1.96 -9.26
N ASN A 157 -16.40 -1.09 -8.73
CA ASN A 157 -17.14 -0.14 -9.56
C ASN A 157 -16.20 0.87 -10.24
N ILE A 158 -15.18 1.33 -9.52
CA ILE A 158 -14.21 2.28 -10.03
C ILE A 158 -13.31 1.64 -11.06
N TYR A 159 -12.82 0.44 -10.78
CA TYR A 159 -12.08 -0.36 -11.74
C TYR A 159 -12.85 -0.53 -13.06
N LYS A 160 -14.12 -0.94 -12.99
CA LYS A 160 -15.00 -1.07 -14.17
C LYS A 160 -15.18 0.26 -14.90
N SER A 161 -15.41 1.36 -14.17
CA SER A 161 -15.55 2.69 -14.76
C SER A 161 -14.29 3.13 -15.48
N LEU A 162 -13.11 2.97 -14.85
CA LEU A 162 -11.83 3.37 -15.43
C LEU A 162 -11.43 2.48 -16.61
N ARG A 163 -11.76 1.19 -16.57
CA ARG A 163 -11.58 0.26 -17.70
C ARG A 163 -12.45 0.64 -18.89
N ASN A 164 -13.73 0.97 -18.66
CA ASN A 164 -14.65 1.42 -19.71
C ASN A 164 -14.24 2.76 -20.34
N GLU A 165 -13.57 3.63 -19.57
CA GLU A 165 -13.01 4.90 -20.06
C GLU A 165 -11.65 4.70 -20.78
N GLY A 166 -11.15 3.47 -20.90
CA GLY A 166 -9.84 3.18 -21.52
C GLY A 166 -8.64 3.63 -20.69
N LYS A 167 -8.83 3.96 -19.41
CA LYS A 167 -7.78 4.47 -18.50
C LYS A 167 -7.00 3.37 -17.77
N MET A 168 -7.34 2.10 -18.00
CA MET A 168 -6.78 0.93 -17.32
C MET A 168 -6.23 -0.10 -18.32
N GLN A 169 -5.66 0.35 -19.43
CA GLN A 169 -5.16 -0.56 -20.48
C GLN A 169 -4.01 -1.45 -20.00
N LEU A 170 -3.23 -0.98 -19.02
CA LEU A 170 -2.15 -1.73 -18.40
C LEU A 170 -2.62 -2.63 -17.27
N VAL A 171 -3.91 -2.61 -16.89
CA VAL A 171 -4.43 -3.41 -15.78
C VAL A 171 -5.21 -4.59 -16.34
N ASP A 172 -4.69 -5.79 -16.10
CA ASP A 172 -5.29 -7.03 -16.60
C ASP A 172 -6.49 -7.44 -15.75
N GLU A 173 -6.23 -7.52 -14.44
CA GLU A 173 -7.11 -8.16 -13.48
C GLU A 173 -7.24 -7.36 -12.17
N LEU A 174 -8.40 -7.51 -11.54
CA LEU A 174 -8.66 -7.11 -10.17
C LEU A 174 -9.37 -8.27 -9.47
N GLU A 175 -8.73 -8.83 -8.46
CA GLU A 175 -9.25 -9.92 -7.64
C GLU A 175 -9.32 -9.50 -6.15
N PHE A 176 -10.30 -10.06 -5.43
CA PHE A 176 -10.37 -9.93 -3.98
C PHE A 176 -10.08 -11.29 -3.35
N ILE A 177 -9.03 -11.36 -2.52
CA ILE A 177 -8.51 -12.60 -1.95
C ILE A 177 -8.65 -12.63 -0.43
N GLN A 178 -8.71 -13.81 0.18
CA GLN A 178 -8.67 -13.94 1.63
C GLN A 178 -7.25 -13.79 2.18
N LYS A 179 -7.13 -13.27 3.41
CA LYS A 179 -5.82 -13.03 4.07
C LYS A 179 -4.92 -14.28 4.18
N HIS A 180 -5.52 -15.47 4.25
CA HIS A 180 -4.80 -16.74 4.38
C HIS A 180 -4.41 -17.38 3.04
N GLU A 181 -4.74 -16.78 1.90
CA GLU A 181 -4.42 -17.35 0.58
C GLU A 181 -2.95 -17.15 0.19
N CYS A 182 -2.29 -16.10 0.67
CA CYS A 182 -0.88 -15.84 0.41
C CYS A 182 -0.24 -14.98 1.51
N LEU A 183 1.09 -14.95 1.59
CA LEU A 183 1.81 -14.11 2.55
C LEU A 183 1.97 -12.67 2.04
N ALA A 184 1.96 -12.46 0.72
CA ALA A 184 2.02 -11.15 0.09
C ALA A 184 0.88 -10.22 0.53
N ILE A 185 -0.34 -10.75 0.70
CA ILE A 185 -1.47 -9.94 1.19
C ILE A 185 -1.31 -9.56 2.67
N GLN A 186 -0.65 -10.41 3.46
CA GLN A 186 -0.35 -10.12 4.86
C GLN A 186 0.76 -9.06 4.99
N LEU A 187 1.74 -9.08 4.08
CA LEU A 187 2.71 -8.00 3.93
C LEU A 187 2.02 -6.68 3.56
N ALA A 188 1.01 -6.72 2.68
CA ALA A 188 0.20 -5.55 2.33
C ALA A 188 -0.61 -5.01 3.52
N ASP A 189 -1.24 -5.86 4.35
CA ASP A 189 -1.90 -5.47 5.62
C ASP A 189 -0.91 -4.76 6.54
N PHE A 190 0.31 -5.31 6.68
CA PHE A 190 1.35 -4.68 7.48
C PHE A 190 1.61 -3.25 7.03
N TRP A 191 1.78 -3.08 5.72
CA TRP A 191 2.09 -1.78 5.16
C TRP A 191 0.93 -0.80 5.25
N ALA A 192 -0.30 -1.21 4.95
CA ALA A 192 -1.49 -0.39 5.07
C ALA A 192 -1.70 0.12 6.50
N TYR A 193 -1.52 -0.75 7.50
CA TYR A 193 -1.67 -0.42 8.90
C TYR A 193 -0.67 0.63 9.38
N TYR A 194 0.62 0.42 9.09
CA TYR A 194 1.68 1.31 9.54
C TYR A 194 1.73 2.60 8.72
N SER A 195 1.45 2.57 7.42
CA SER A 195 1.39 3.78 6.60
C SER A 195 0.27 4.73 7.01
N ARG A 196 -0.90 4.21 7.40
CA ARG A 196 -1.99 5.01 7.96
C ARG A 196 -1.58 5.68 9.27
N ARG A 197 -0.93 4.93 10.16
CA ARG A 197 -0.45 5.44 11.46
C ARG A 197 0.63 6.51 11.27
N TYR A 198 1.58 6.24 10.38
CA TYR A 198 2.60 7.20 9.97
C TYR A 198 1.95 8.49 9.44
N ALA A 199 1.03 8.38 8.47
CA ALA A 199 0.32 9.54 7.93
C ALA A 199 -0.48 10.30 9.01
N SER A 200 -1.15 9.59 9.91
CA SER A 200 -1.89 10.20 11.02
C SER A 200 -0.98 10.99 11.94
N LYS A 201 0.19 10.43 12.32
CA LYS A 201 1.20 11.09 13.14
C LYS A 201 1.78 12.31 12.42
N ALA A 202 2.16 12.15 11.15
CA ALA A 202 2.74 13.22 10.34
C ALA A 202 1.77 14.41 10.17
N ILE A 203 0.47 14.16 10.05
CA ILE A 203 -0.56 15.21 10.04
C ILE A 203 -0.65 15.92 11.40
N GLN A 204 -0.54 15.19 12.51
CA GLN A 204 -0.65 15.77 13.85
C GLN A 204 0.56 16.62 14.22
N THR A 205 1.77 16.19 13.84
CA THR A 205 3.02 16.88 14.19
C THR A 205 3.46 17.93 13.19
N GLY A 206 2.75 18.09 12.07
CA GLY A 206 3.04 19.15 11.09
C GLY A 206 4.04 18.80 10.00
N LEU A 207 4.13 17.52 9.58
CA LEU A 207 4.96 17.04 8.46
C LEU A 207 6.40 17.61 8.50
N SER A 208 7.11 17.42 9.62
CA SER A 208 8.55 17.72 9.68
C SER A 208 9.34 16.60 8.99
N GLU A 209 10.26 16.96 8.09
CA GLU A 209 11.12 16.02 7.36
C GLU A 209 12.06 15.23 8.28
N ASN A 210 12.33 15.76 9.48
CA ASN A 210 13.15 15.11 10.48
C ASN A 210 12.30 14.23 11.38
N PHE A 211 12.19 12.97 10.98
CA PHE A 211 11.49 11.96 11.75
C PHE A 211 12.47 11.29 12.73
N GLU A 212 12.38 11.63 14.01
CA GLU A 212 13.16 10.95 15.06
C GLU A 212 12.56 9.54 15.31
N PRO A 213 13.33 8.44 15.15
CA PRO A 213 12.85 7.06 15.28
C PRO A 213 12.62 6.63 16.74
N GLY A 214 11.80 7.38 17.47
CA GLY A 214 11.55 7.17 18.89
C GLY A 214 10.39 6.22 19.19
N SER A 215 9.39 6.12 18.32
CA SER A 215 8.21 5.28 18.56
C SER A 215 8.25 3.95 17.80
N VAL A 216 7.49 2.97 18.29
CA VAL A 216 7.35 1.66 17.64
C VAL A 216 6.94 1.82 16.17
N ILE A 217 6.02 2.74 15.86
CA ILE A 217 5.59 3.02 14.48
C ILE A 217 6.79 3.38 13.60
N ASP A 218 7.71 4.16 14.14
CA ASP A 218 8.83 4.71 13.37
C ASP A 218 9.86 3.63 13.07
N LYS A 219 10.14 2.76 14.05
CA LYS A 219 11.02 1.60 13.85
C LYS A 219 10.43 0.62 12.84
N MET A 220 9.12 0.37 12.93
CA MET A 220 8.42 -0.56 12.03
C MET A 220 8.37 -0.02 10.60
N CYS A 221 8.10 1.29 10.43
CA CYS A 221 8.21 1.94 9.12
C CYS A 221 9.66 1.97 8.62
N ALA A 222 10.63 2.24 9.50
CA ALA A 222 12.04 2.28 9.14
C ALA A 222 12.54 0.92 8.63
N ALA A 223 12.11 -0.19 9.23
CA ALA A 223 12.42 -1.53 8.75
C ALA A 223 11.93 -1.75 7.30
N ALA A 224 10.69 -1.35 7.01
CA ALA A 224 10.15 -1.42 5.65
C ALA A 224 10.95 -0.51 4.69
N PHE A 225 11.18 0.76 5.06
CA PHE A 225 11.89 1.74 4.23
C PHE A 225 13.35 1.42 3.96
N ALA A 226 14.04 0.82 4.94
CA ALA A 226 15.44 0.43 4.79
C ALA A 226 15.59 -0.77 3.84
N SER A 227 14.52 -1.55 3.69
CA SER A 227 14.56 -2.81 2.96
C SER A 227 14.11 -2.66 1.52
N CYS A 228 12.99 -2.00 1.26
CA CYS A 228 12.42 -1.88 -0.08
C CYS A 228 12.28 -0.41 -0.52
N PRO A 229 12.33 -0.12 -1.83
CA PRO A 229 11.94 1.19 -2.35
C PRO A 229 10.44 1.41 -2.09
N HIS A 230 10.09 2.56 -1.52
CA HIS A 230 8.72 2.90 -1.19
C HIS A 230 8.28 4.23 -1.79
N ILE A 231 7.08 4.22 -2.37
CA ILE A 231 6.34 5.43 -2.75
C ILE A 231 5.27 5.69 -1.70
N ILE A 232 5.37 6.79 -0.95
CA ILE A 232 4.31 7.24 -0.05
C ILE A 232 3.77 8.60 -0.48
N LYS A 233 2.44 8.69 -0.61
CA LYS A 233 1.72 9.94 -0.81
C LYS A 233 0.68 10.16 0.29
N ILE A 234 0.74 11.31 0.95
CA ILE A 234 -0.23 11.73 1.98
C ILE A 234 -0.98 12.97 1.49
N PHE A 235 -2.30 12.85 1.31
CA PHE A 235 -3.19 13.91 0.83
C PHE A 235 -3.89 14.60 2.00
N THR A 236 -3.44 15.82 2.31
CA THR A 236 -3.95 16.63 3.43
C THR A 236 -4.68 17.90 3.00
N GLY A 237 -4.51 18.32 1.75
CA GLY A 237 -5.08 19.55 1.17
C GLY A 237 -6.03 19.27 0.00
N PRO A 238 -6.66 20.32 -0.56
CA PRO A 238 -7.62 20.18 -1.65
C PRO A 238 -6.99 19.44 -2.84
N VAL A 239 -7.65 18.36 -3.27
CA VAL A 239 -7.26 17.60 -4.45
C VAL A 239 -8.14 18.05 -5.61
N THR A 240 -7.52 18.60 -6.64
CA THR A 240 -8.15 18.87 -7.93
C THR A 240 -8.58 17.56 -8.57
N CYS A 241 -9.83 17.51 -9.04
CA CYS A 241 -10.43 16.31 -9.62
C CYS A 241 -9.68 15.88 -10.90
N PRO A 242 -9.05 14.69 -10.93
CA PRO A 242 -8.35 14.21 -12.13
C PRO A 242 -9.31 13.72 -13.23
N ILE A 243 -10.63 13.76 -13.01
CA ILE A 243 -11.61 13.18 -13.93
C ILE A 243 -12.02 14.18 -15.02
N ASP A 244 -11.92 15.49 -14.78
CA ASP A 244 -12.33 16.52 -15.74
C ASP A 244 -11.18 17.01 -16.64
N ASN A 245 -9.95 16.52 -16.42
CA ASN A 245 -8.82 16.74 -17.32
C ASN A 245 -7.93 15.49 -17.41
N PRO A 246 -8.05 14.68 -18.47
CA PRO A 246 -7.28 13.45 -18.63
C PRO A 246 -5.76 13.67 -18.79
N ASN A 247 -5.32 14.92 -19.01
CA ASN A 247 -3.92 15.31 -19.14
C ASN A 247 -3.37 15.96 -17.84
N LEU A 248 -4.17 16.07 -16.78
CA LEU A 248 -3.79 16.74 -15.54
C LEU A 248 -3.86 15.77 -14.35
N LEU A 249 -2.79 15.00 -14.17
CA LEU A 249 -2.43 14.49 -12.85
C LEU A 249 -1.76 15.58 -12.00
N SER A 250 -2.23 16.83 -12.05
CA SER A 250 -1.83 17.79 -11.01
C SER A 250 -2.82 17.64 -9.86
N ILE A 251 -2.51 16.70 -8.98
CA ILE A 251 -3.00 16.75 -7.61
C ILE A 251 -2.25 17.91 -6.95
N GLY A 252 -2.90 18.78 -6.18
CA GLY A 252 -2.18 19.78 -5.38
C GLY A 252 -1.05 19.08 -4.62
N ASP A 253 0.18 19.60 -4.70
CA ASP A 253 1.44 18.88 -4.42
C ASP A 253 1.28 17.87 -3.28
N PRO A 254 1.04 16.58 -3.57
CA PRO A 254 1.13 15.59 -2.52
C PRO A 254 2.56 15.65 -2.03
N LYS A 255 2.76 15.79 -0.71
CA LYS A 255 4.09 15.56 -0.15
C LYS A 255 4.43 14.11 -0.45
N SER A 256 5.25 13.94 -1.49
CA SER A 256 5.70 12.66 -1.99
C SER A 256 7.01 12.39 -1.28
N TYR A 257 7.02 11.34 -0.48
CA TYR A 257 8.23 10.92 0.20
C TYR A 257 8.74 9.68 -0.53
N TYR A 258 9.91 9.83 -1.14
CA TYR A 258 10.67 8.72 -1.66
C TYR A 258 11.62 8.26 -0.57
N PHE A 259 11.37 7.05 -0.08
CA PHE A 259 12.25 6.38 0.86
C PHE A 259 12.87 5.19 0.14
N GLY A 260 14.17 5.26 -0.09
CA GLY A 260 14.95 4.18 -0.68
C GLY A 260 16.45 4.48 -0.54
N PRO A 261 17.31 3.46 -0.62
CA PRO A 261 18.74 3.70 -0.74
C PRO A 261 18.97 4.58 -1.97
N SER A 262 19.69 5.69 -1.80
CA SER A 262 20.09 6.54 -2.93
C SER A 262 20.76 5.62 -3.95
N CYS A 263 20.13 5.42 -5.11
CA CYS A 263 20.77 4.74 -6.24
C CYS A 263 22.02 5.55 -6.57
N ARG A 264 23.20 5.00 -6.27
CA ARG A 264 24.48 5.53 -6.69
C ARG A 264 24.87 4.85 -8.00
#